data_AF-A0A8D8D1G4-F1
#
_entry.id   AF-A0A8D8D1G4-F1
#
_cell.length_a   1.000
_cell.length_b   1.000
_cell.length_c   1.000
_cell.angle_alpha   90.00
_cell.angle_beta   90.00
_cell.angle_gamma   90.00
#
_symmetry.space_group_name_H-M   'P 1'
#
loop_
_entity.id
_entity.type
_entity.pdbx_description
1 polymer ?
#
loop_
_entity_poly.entity_id
_entity_poly.type
_entity_poly.pdbx_seq_one_letter_code
_entity_poly.pdbx_strand_id
1 'polypeptide(L)'
;MHGRLKVRTSAEEAARKQKERNAKAAAFRAGMERILAKKERAELDEELLVLTGKILSANPDVATLWNQRRQCLQTFAKADEETGGQSLFDKDLSFTEMCLQVNPKSYCAWHHRCWVLENCPTPNWDKEVELCTKYLKMDERNFHCWDYRRYVVAKANVPPAKELEFCTEKIQNNFSNYSSWHYRSKLLPILYPNQEDASRPISEEKLKEELELVLTAAFTDPGDSSAWFYQRWLLGYSQPELDLAAFRMDTAKGLAVVTFTRPVNLKHKDAKLEIEGLDPNANWQSACSDGSYSVTWILRDATPNLPNQQTFPLTFTDEFNQTHTLELNKTSPTELFAIRKPKFGTEFGIAVVDVLKAQLESCQQLLEFEPDSKWTLLTAALLSKAIDHAANHDQIVQYLEKLKTVDPMRTGYYQDLIGKWGTEVRLGQWIEGKGCPAKRLDLSGMGLVHVAYEQYLAVASEIDLGGNKLAEKSLAKFGHFVFCQNLILKGNEIASETEPKIKQICSGLQQLELV
;
A
#
# COMPACT_ATOMS: atom_id res chain seq x y z
N MET A 1 27.08 -5.01 -6.80
CA MET A 1 27.83 -6.22 -6.37
C MET A 1 27.10 -7.53 -6.70
N HIS A 2 26.25 -7.59 -7.72
CA HIS A 2 25.37 -8.76 -7.97
C HIS A 2 25.92 -9.70 -9.04
N GLY A 3 25.49 -10.96 -9.03
CA GLY A 3 25.73 -11.93 -10.11
C GLY A 3 27.18 -12.42 -10.30
N ARG A 4 28.10 -12.09 -9.38
CA ARG A 4 29.49 -12.54 -9.47
C ARG A 4 29.62 -13.99 -8.99
N LEU A 5 29.67 -14.93 -9.93
CA LEU A 5 29.95 -16.32 -9.65
C LEU A 5 31.35 -16.48 -9.05
N LYS A 6 31.46 -17.30 -8.00
CA LYS A 6 32.75 -17.67 -7.42
C LYS A 6 33.42 -18.71 -8.32
N VAL A 7 34.26 -18.25 -9.24
CA VAL A 7 35.03 -19.13 -10.12
C VAL A 7 36.32 -19.56 -9.42
N ARG A 8 36.60 -20.87 -9.39
CA ARG A 8 37.93 -21.39 -8.99
C ARG A 8 38.91 -21.15 -10.14
N THR A 9 39.76 -20.15 -10.01
CA THR A 9 40.81 -19.83 -11.00
C THR A 9 42.14 -20.46 -10.57
N SER A 10 42.99 -20.82 -11.53
CA SER A 10 44.37 -21.26 -11.23
C SER A 10 45.17 -20.14 -10.56
N ALA A 11 46.26 -20.49 -9.86
CA ALA A 11 47.12 -19.50 -9.21
C ALA A 11 47.71 -18.49 -10.21
N GLU A 12 48.05 -18.94 -11.42
CA GLU A 12 48.57 -18.10 -12.49
C GLU A 12 47.50 -17.13 -13.04
N GLU A 13 46.28 -17.61 -13.27
CA GLU A 13 45.18 -16.76 -13.73
C GLU A 13 44.75 -15.75 -12.65
N ALA A 14 44.78 -16.16 -11.38
CA ALA A 14 44.53 -15.28 -10.24
C ALA A 14 45.59 -14.17 -10.15
N ALA A 15 46.87 -14.52 -10.32
CA ALA A 15 47.97 -13.55 -10.33
C ALA A 15 47.85 -12.56 -11.51
N ARG A 16 47.49 -13.04 -12.71
CA ARG A 16 47.23 -12.18 -13.87
C ARG A 16 46.07 -11.22 -13.63
N LYS A 17 44.92 -11.72 -13.16
CA LYS A 17 43.75 -10.89 -12.82
C LYS A 17 44.08 -9.88 -11.73
N GLN A 18 44.90 -10.24 -10.74
CA GLN A 18 45.33 -9.32 -9.69
C GLN A 18 46.23 -8.21 -10.24
N LYS A 19 47.18 -8.53 -11.13
CA LYS A 19 48.02 -7.54 -11.80
C LYS A 19 47.20 -6.56 -12.64
N GLU A 20 46.24 -7.06 -13.42
CA GLU A 20 45.31 -6.22 -14.20
C GLU A 20 44.45 -5.32 -13.30
N ARG A 21 43.92 -5.85 -12.18
CA ARG A 21 43.17 -5.06 -11.20
C ARG A 21 44.02 -3.97 -10.55
N ASN A 22 45.26 -4.29 -10.18
CA ASN A 22 46.18 -3.32 -9.57
C ASN A 22 46.52 -2.20 -10.56
N ALA A 23 46.77 -2.52 -11.83
CA ALA A 23 47.00 -1.51 -12.87
C ALA A 23 45.79 -0.60 -13.08
N LYS A 24 44.57 -1.17 -13.16
CA LYS A 24 43.32 -0.39 -13.25
C LYS A 24 43.11 0.50 -12.03
N ALA A 25 43.38 -0.01 -10.83
CA ALA A 25 43.27 0.75 -9.58
C ALA A 25 44.28 1.90 -9.52
N ALA A 26 45.52 1.69 -9.97
CA ALA A 26 46.54 2.74 -10.05
C ALA A 26 46.12 3.85 -11.03
N ALA A 27 45.65 3.48 -12.23
CA ALA A 27 45.16 4.45 -13.21
C ALA A 27 43.93 5.24 -12.69
N PHE A 28 43.00 4.55 -12.02
CA PHE A 28 41.85 5.21 -11.38
C PHE A 28 42.29 6.21 -10.31
N ARG A 29 43.23 5.85 -9.42
CA ARG A 29 43.74 6.75 -8.37
C ARG A 29 44.42 7.98 -8.97
N ALA A 30 45.32 7.79 -9.93
CA ALA A 30 46.00 8.89 -10.61
C ALA A 30 44.99 9.84 -11.33
N GLY A 31 43.98 9.27 -11.97
CA GLY A 31 42.89 10.05 -12.58
C GLY A 31 42.09 10.85 -11.56
N MET A 32 41.71 10.23 -10.45
CA MET A 32 40.98 10.88 -9.35
C MET A 32 41.81 11.98 -8.68
N GLU A 33 43.09 11.75 -8.39
CA GLU A 33 43.99 12.75 -7.82
C GLU A 33 44.07 14.00 -8.71
N ARG A 34 44.23 13.80 -10.03
CA ARG A 34 44.24 14.90 -10.98
C ARG A 34 42.91 15.65 -11.03
N ILE A 35 41.78 14.94 -11.03
CA ILE A 35 40.44 15.55 -10.99
C ILE A 35 40.25 16.38 -9.72
N LEU A 36 40.66 15.86 -8.56
CA LEU A 36 40.53 16.55 -7.28
C LEU A 36 41.39 17.82 -7.24
N ALA A 37 42.63 17.77 -7.73
CA ALA A 37 43.49 18.96 -7.82
C ALA A 37 42.88 20.04 -8.74
N LYS A 38 42.29 19.65 -9.88
CA LYS A 38 41.60 20.59 -10.78
C LYS A 38 40.36 21.20 -10.11
N LYS A 39 39.60 20.40 -9.36
CA LYS A 39 38.46 20.88 -8.58
C LYS A 39 38.87 21.92 -7.53
N GLU A 40 39.95 21.68 -6.79
CA GLU A 40 40.48 22.63 -5.79
C GLU A 40 40.87 23.98 -6.42
N ARG A 41 41.38 23.94 -7.66
CA ARG A 41 41.75 25.14 -8.43
C ARG A 41 40.60 25.73 -9.25
N ALA A 42 39.40 25.17 -9.15
CA ALA A 42 38.22 25.54 -9.95
C ALA A 42 38.45 25.52 -11.48
N GLU A 43 39.31 24.63 -11.97
CA GLU A 43 39.63 24.48 -13.39
C GLU A 43 38.56 23.66 -14.12
N LEU A 44 37.64 24.34 -14.81
CA LEU A 44 36.57 23.74 -15.61
C LEU A 44 36.94 23.71 -17.11
N ASP A 45 37.88 22.87 -17.48
CA ASP A 45 38.43 22.78 -18.84
C ASP A 45 38.15 21.43 -19.54
N GLU A 46 38.51 21.33 -20.82
CA GLU A 46 38.27 20.13 -21.63
C GLU A 46 38.98 18.90 -21.04
N GLU A 47 40.14 19.10 -20.41
CA GLU A 47 40.86 18.03 -19.73
C GLU A 47 40.05 17.44 -18.57
N LEU A 48 39.41 18.26 -17.73
CA LEU A 48 38.53 17.76 -16.67
C LEU A 48 37.36 16.95 -17.25
N LEU A 49 36.79 17.40 -18.37
CA LEU A 49 35.72 16.67 -19.06
C LEU A 49 36.21 15.30 -19.59
N VAL A 50 37.43 15.22 -20.12
CA VAL A 50 38.03 13.96 -20.60
C VAL A 50 38.36 13.02 -19.43
N LEU A 51 38.94 13.55 -18.34
CA LEU A 51 39.31 12.75 -17.17
C LEU A 51 38.08 12.15 -16.48
N THR A 52 37.03 12.95 -16.26
CA THR A 52 35.77 12.46 -15.71
C THR A 52 35.14 11.41 -16.63
N GLY A 53 35.15 11.65 -17.95
CA GLY A 53 34.63 10.71 -18.94
C GLY A 53 35.31 9.34 -18.93
N LYS A 54 36.65 9.30 -18.81
CA LYS A 54 37.42 8.05 -18.72
C LYS A 54 37.09 7.21 -17.50
N ILE A 55 36.81 7.85 -16.37
CA ILE A 55 36.46 7.13 -15.14
C ILE A 55 35.00 6.66 -15.19
N LEU A 56 34.10 7.54 -15.61
CA LEU A 56 32.66 7.26 -15.66
C LEU A 56 32.31 6.18 -16.69
N SER A 57 33.03 6.10 -17.81
CA SER A 57 32.84 5.02 -18.79
C SER A 57 33.20 3.64 -18.24
N ALA A 58 34.03 3.56 -17.20
CA ALA A 58 34.35 2.31 -16.51
C ALA A 58 33.48 2.07 -15.26
N ASN A 59 33.09 3.15 -14.58
CA ASN A 59 32.24 3.11 -13.39
C ASN A 59 31.30 4.33 -13.36
N PRO A 60 30.07 4.20 -13.87
CA PRO A 60 29.12 5.32 -13.94
C PRO A 60 28.53 5.69 -12.57
N ASP A 61 28.84 4.96 -11.49
CA ASP A 61 28.27 5.21 -10.17
C ASP A 61 29.11 6.17 -9.31
N VAL A 62 30.16 6.80 -9.87
CA VAL A 62 30.92 7.84 -9.17
C VAL A 62 30.20 9.18 -9.27
N ALA A 63 29.20 9.37 -8.40
CA ALA A 63 28.28 10.53 -8.40
C ALA A 63 28.98 11.90 -8.49
N THR A 64 30.07 12.09 -7.76
CA THR A 64 30.81 13.37 -7.71
C THR A 64 31.36 13.79 -9.07
N LEU A 65 31.74 12.84 -9.92
CA LEU A 65 32.29 13.13 -11.24
C LEU A 65 31.23 13.64 -12.20
N TRP A 66 29.98 13.16 -12.10
CA TRP A 66 28.86 13.73 -12.85
C TRP A 66 28.62 15.19 -12.48
N ASN A 67 28.75 15.55 -11.19
CA ASN A 67 28.61 16.95 -10.76
C ASN A 67 29.69 17.85 -11.40
N GLN A 68 30.95 17.40 -11.40
CA GLN A 68 32.05 18.13 -12.06
C GLN A 68 31.83 18.22 -13.57
N ARG A 69 31.36 17.13 -14.19
CA ARG A 69 31.02 17.09 -15.62
C ARG A 69 29.95 18.12 -15.97
N ARG A 70 28.88 18.23 -15.17
CA ARG A 70 27.82 19.25 -15.35
C ARG A 70 28.38 20.67 -15.31
N GLN A 71 29.29 20.96 -14.37
CA GLN A 71 29.93 22.28 -14.27
C GLN A 71 30.73 22.61 -15.54
N CYS A 72 31.53 21.67 -16.06
CA CYS A 72 32.22 21.86 -17.34
C CYS A 72 31.24 22.13 -18.50
N LEU A 73 30.21 21.29 -18.64
CA LEU A 73 29.23 21.41 -19.72
C LEU A 73 28.50 22.77 -19.69
N GLN A 74 28.10 23.24 -18.50
CA GLN A 74 27.49 24.56 -18.34
C GLN A 74 28.44 25.70 -18.72
N THR A 75 29.70 25.62 -18.32
CA THR A 75 30.70 26.63 -18.67
C THR A 75 30.91 26.71 -20.17
N PHE A 76 31.03 25.57 -20.85
CA PHE A 76 31.22 25.54 -22.31
C PHE A 76 29.97 25.96 -23.08
N ALA A 77 28.79 25.53 -22.63
CA ALA A 77 27.52 25.95 -23.24
C ALA A 77 27.31 27.47 -23.17
N LYS A 78 27.71 28.11 -22.05
CA LYS A 78 27.67 29.58 -21.92
C LYS A 78 28.65 30.31 -22.83
N ALA A 79 29.76 29.67 -23.19
CA ALA A 79 30.77 30.24 -24.09
C ALA A 79 30.38 30.10 -25.57
N ASP A 80 29.45 29.19 -25.88
CA ASP A 80 28.89 29.00 -27.23
C ASP A 80 27.59 29.81 -27.38
N GLU A 81 27.73 31.09 -27.67
CA GLU A 81 26.60 32.03 -27.82
C GLU A 81 25.71 31.71 -29.03
N GLU A 82 26.23 31.00 -30.05
CA GLU A 82 25.51 30.73 -31.29
C GLU A 82 24.57 29.54 -31.16
N THR A 83 25.04 28.42 -30.58
CA THR A 83 24.23 27.18 -30.49
C THR A 83 23.82 26.81 -29.07
N GLY A 84 24.29 27.54 -28.05
CA GLY A 84 24.06 27.22 -26.65
C GLY A 84 24.66 25.87 -26.23
N GLY A 85 25.67 25.37 -26.96
CA GLY A 85 26.28 24.08 -26.71
C GLY A 85 25.46 22.87 -27.16
N GLN A 86 24.56 22.99 -28.13
CA GLN A 86 23.70 21.88 -28.58
C GLN A 86 24.50 20.60 -28.91
N SER A 87 25.54 20.71 -29.74
CA SER A 87 26.39 19.56 -30.11
C SER A 87 27.13 18.97 -28.91
N LEU A 88 27.46 19.77 -27.90
CA LEU A 88 28.12 19.32 -26.68
C LEU A 88 27.17 18.44 -25.87
N PHE A 89 25.92 18.86 -25.68
CA PHE A 89 24.91 18.06 -24.99
C PHE A 89 24.55 16.78 -25.75
N ASP A 90 24.46 16.81 -27.08
CA ASP A 90 24.22 15.61 -27.91
C ASP A 90 25.32 14.56 -27.77
N LYS A 91 26.58 15.01 -27.73
CA LYS A 91 27.73 14.14 -27.43
C LYS A 91 27.63 13.57 -26.02
N ASP A 92 27.16 14.36 -25.05
CA ASP A 92 27.02 13.90 -23.67
C ASP A 92 25.85 12.93 -23.47
N LEU A 93 24.76 13.07 -24.24
CA LEU A 93 23.71 12.06 -24.34
C LEU A 93 24.26 10.75 -24.90
N SER A 94 25.13 10.80 -25.90
CA SER A 94 25.79 9.60 -26.41
C SER A 94 26.70 8.97 -25.35
N PHE A 95 27.39 9.81 -24.56
CA PHE A 95 28.23 9.37 -23.44
C PHE A 95 27.43 8.68 -22.32
N THR A 96 26.28 9.25 -21.94
CA THR A 96 25.41 8.61 -20.95
C THR A 96 24.84 7.28 -21.44
N GLU A 97 24.51 7.15 -22.74
CA GLU A 97 24.09 5.86 -23.31
C GLU A 97 25.20 4.81 -23.20
N MET A 98 26.46 5.17 -23.50
CA MET A 98 27.61 4.26 -23.29
C MET A 98 27.76 3.86 -21.81
N CYS A 99 27.59 4.80 -20.89
CA CYS A 99 27.65 4.52 -19.45
C CYS A 99 26.52 3.57 -19.00
N LEU A 100 25.33 3.73 -19.55
CA LEU A 100 24.17 2.89 -19.25
C LEU A 100 24.30 1.48 -19.84
N GLN A 101 25.06 1.29 -20.93
CA GLN A 101 25.43 -0.06 -21.40
C GLN A 101 26.35 -0.79 -20.40
N VAL A 102 27.17 -0.05 -19.65
CA VAL A 102 28.04 -0.62 -18.60
C VAL A 102 27.25 -0.96 -17.34
N ASN A 103 26.39 -0.04 -16.89
CA ASN A 103 25.47 -0.29 -15.79
C ASN A 103 24.09 0.33 -16.09
N PRO A 104 23.12 -0.45 -16.59
CA PRO A 104 21.78 0.07 -16.91
C PRO A 104 20.95 0.41 -15.66
N LYS A 105 21.48 0.12 -14.47
CA LYS A 105 20.88 0.40 -13.16
C LYS A 105 21.62 1.53 -12.41
N SER A 106 22.44 2.31 -13.12
CA SER A 106 23.13 3.46 -12.54
C SER A 106 22.17 4.62 -12.34
N TYR A 107 21.85 4.94 -11.08
CA TYR A 107 21.07 6.15 -10.73
C TYR A 107 21.73 7.42 -11.26
N CYS A 108 23.06 7.50 -11.14
CA CYS A 108 23.81 8.70 -11.50
C CYS A 108 23.76 8.97 -13.01
N ALA A 109 23.90 7.93 -13.84
CA ALA A 109 23.83 8.07 -15.29
C ALA A 109 22.43 8.48 -15.77
N TRP A 110 21.37 7.84 -15.26
CA TRP A 110 19.98 8.22 -15.58
C TRP A 110 19.66 9.66 -15.14
N HIS A 111 20.04 10.02 -13.91
CA HIS A 111 19.81 11.37 -13.41
C HIS A 111 20.59 12.43 -14.20
N HIS A 112 21.86 12.16 -14.54
CA HIS A 112 22.64 13.07 -15.38
C HIS A 112 22.03 13.20 -16.77
N ARG A 113 21.49 12.12 -17.36
CA ARG A 113 20.79 12.17 -18.64
C ARG A 113 19.56 13.07 -18.59
N CYS A 114 18.74 12.99 -17.53
CA CYS A 114 17.63 13.94 -17.33
C CYS A 114 18.14 15.38 -17.31
N TRP A 115 19.20 15.65 -16.55
CA TRP A 115 19.79 16.99 -16.46
C TRP A 115 20.30 17.49 -17.81
N VAL A 116 20.96 16.64 -18.62
CA VAL A 116 21.42 17.01 -19.95
C VAL A 116 20.26 17.47 -20.82
N LEU A 117 19.15 16.73 -20.86
CA LEU A 117 17.97 17.09 -21.65
C LEU A 117 17.30 18.38 -21.17
N GLU A 118 17.29 18.64 -19.87
CA GLU A 118 16.69 19.87 -19.32
C GLU A 118 17.54 21.12 -19.56
N ASN A 119 18.85 20.96 -19.82
CA ASN A 119 19.77 22.07 -20.09
C ASN A 119 20.14 22.18 -21.58
N CYS A 120 19.78 21.19 -22.39
CA CYS A 120 19.96 21.18 -23.82
C CYS A 120 19.07 22.28 -24.46
N PRO A 121 19.58 23.07 -25.43
CA PRO A 121 18.77 24.07 -26.13
C PRO A 121 17.55 23.48 -26.85
N THR A 122 17.73 22.39 -27.60
CA THR A 122 16.66 21.71 -28.34
C THR A 122 16.64 20.20 -28.02
N PRO A 123 16.09 19.79 -26.87
CA PRO A 123 16.02 18.38 -26.49
C PRO A 123 15.05 17.60 -27.39
N ASN A 124 15.51 16.46 -27.90
CA ASN A 124 14.67 15.54 -28.67
C ASN A 124 14.06 14.48 -27.74
N TRP A 125 12.90 14.80 -27.14
CA TRP A 125 12.22 13.91 -26.20
C TRP A 125 11.68 12.64 -26.85
N ASP A 126 11.27 12.67 -28.12
CA ASP A 126 10.76 11.50 -28.84
C ASP A 126 11.83 10.41 -28.98
N LYS A 127 13.07 10.82 -29.32
CA LYS A 127 14.23 9.92 -29.36
C LYS A 127 14.48 9.24 -28.01
N GLU A 128 14.16 9.91 -26.90
CA GLU A 128 14.32 9.35 -25.56
C GLU A 128 13.22 8.34 -25.21
N VAL A 129 12.01 8.54 -25.73
CA VAL A 129 10.93 7.53 -25.65
C VAL A 129 11.34 6.26 -26.41
N GLU A 130 11.91 6.41 -27.62
CA GLU A 130 12.44 5.29 -28.41
C GLU A 130 13.60 4.57 -27.70
N LEU A 131 14.50 5.32 -27.07
CA LEU A 131 15.59 4.76 -26.26
C LEU A 131 15.03 3.90 -25.12
N CYS A 132 13.98 4.37 -24.43
CA CYS A 132 13.31 3.58 -23.40
C CYS A 132 12.77 2.27 -23.97
N THR A 133 12.13 2.30 -25.15
CA THR A 133 11.63 1.11 -25.83
C THR A 133 12.75 0.09 -26.10
N LYS A 134 13.92 0.57 -26.55
CA LYS A 134 15.13 -0.26 -26.75
C LYS A 134 15.63 -0.88 -25.45
N TYR A 135 15.76 -0.09 -24.38
CA TYR A 135 16.27 -0.56 -23.09
C TYR A 135 15.31 -1.56 -22.42
N LEU A 136 14.01 -1.31 -22.50
CA LEU A 136 12.97 -2.23 -22.01
C LEU A 136 12.82 -3.49 -22.86
N LYS A 137 13.39 -3.53 -24.07
CA LYS A 137 13.53 -4.78 -24.84
C LYS A 137 14.70 -5.63 -24.33
N MET A 138 15.74 -5.00 -23.75
CA MET A 138 16.91 -5.70 -23.19
C MET A 138 16.68 -6.19 -21.76
N ASP A 139 16.07 -5.35 -20.91
CA ASP A 139 15.66 -5.68 -19.55
C ASP A 139 14.30 -5.05 -19.28
N GLU A 140 13.25 -5.83 -19.51
CA GLU A 140 11.87 -5.39 -19.38
C GLU A 140 11.45 -5.07 -17.94
N ARG A 141 12.26 -5.48 -16.95
CA ARG A 141 12.04 -5.26 -15.52
C ARG A 141 12.96 -4.16 -14.96
N ASN A 142 13.69 -3.45 -15.82
CA ASN A 142 14.52 -2.33 -15.39
C ASN A 142 13.65 -1.14 -14.94
N PHE A 143 13.39 -1.06 -13.63
CA PHE A 143 12.56 0.01 -13.07
C PHE A 143 13.16 1.41 -13.31
N HIS A 144 14.48 1.56 -13.41
CA HIS A 144 15.08 2.86 -13.74
C HIS A 144 14.67 3.33 -15.14
N CYS A 145 14.63 2.41 -16.10
CA CYS A 145 14.19 2.72 -17.45
C CYS A 145 12.67 2.98 -17.50
N TRP A 146 11.86 2.27 -16.71
CA TRP A 146 10.44 2.58 -16.58
C TRP A 146 10.19 3.96 -15.95
N ASP A 147 10.94 4.31 -14.91
CA ASP A 147 10.87 5.63 -14.27
C ASP A 147 11.30 6.74 -15.22
N TYR A 148 12.41 6.53 -15.92
CA TYR A 148 12.88 7.44 -16.96
C TYR A 148 11.87 7.58 -18.10
N ARG A 149 11.25 6.46 -18.53
CA ARG A 149 10.17 6.49 -19.53
C ARG A 149 9.03 7.40 -19.09
N ARG A 150 8.50 7.23 -17.87
CA ARG A 150 7.42 8.08 -17.33
C ARG A 150 7.78 9.56 -17.31
N TYR A 151 9.06 9.87 -17.05
CA TYR A 151 9.56 11.23 -17.11
C TYR A 151 9.63 11.77 -18.57
N VAL A 152 10.20 11.02 -19.51
CA VAL A 152 10.36 11.52 -20.90
C VAL A 152 9.06 11.54 -21.69
N VAL A 153 8.13 10.60 -21.45
CA VAL A 153 6.80 10.62 -22.10
C VAL A 153 5.99 11.84 -21.67
N ALA A 154 6.11 12.26 -20.40
CA ALA A 154 5.51 13.49 -19.91
C ALA A 154 6.13 14.73 -20.59
N LYS A 155 7.46 14.79 -20.72
CA LYS A 155 8.15 15.89 -21.42
C LYS A 155 7.86 15.93 -22.92
N ALA A 156 7.69 14.77 -23.55
CA ALA A 156 7.29 14.61 -24.96
C ALA A 156 5.78 14.85 -25.19
N ASN A 157 4.98 15.05 -24.14
CA ASN A 157 3.52 15.12 -24.23
C ASN A 157 2.89 13.90 -24.93
N VAL A 158 3.45 12.70 -24.73
CA VAL A 158 2.87 11.47 -25.25
C VAL A 158 1.52 11.23 -24.55
N PRO A 159 0.41 11.05 -25.27
CA PRO A 159 -0.89 10.80 -24.67
C PRO A 159 -0.89 9.52 -23.82
N PRO A 160 -1.53 9.51 -22.62
CA PRO A 160 -1.60 8.32 -21.77
C PRO A 160 -2.18 7.09 -22.48
N ALA A 161 -3.06 7.27 -23.46
CA ALA A 161 -3.61 6.19 -24.29
C ALA A 161 -2.51 5.42 -25.05
N LYS A 162 -1.52 6.11 -25.62
CA LYS A 162 -0.38 5.47 -26.30
C LYS A 162 0.50 4.70 -25.33
N GLU A 163 0.66 5.18 -24.10
CA GLU A 163 1.40 4.46 -23.07
C GLU A 163 0.63 3.24 -22.56
N LEU A 164 -0.71 3.30 -22.53
CA LEU A 164 -1.53 2.13 -22.21
C LEU A 164 -1.41 1.06 -23.31
N GLU A 165 -1.41 1.45 -24.58
CA GLU A 165 -1.12 0.58 -25.73
C GLU A 165 0.27 -0.05 -25.63
N PHE A 166 1.30 0.75 -25.31
CA PHE A 166 2.66 0.25 -25.06
C PHE A 166 2.67 -0.82 -23.95
N CYS A 167 1.94 -0.59 -22.85
CA CYS A 167 1.82 -1.59 -21.79
C CYS A 167 1.11 -2.87 -22.28
N THR A 168 0.04 -2.74 -23.07
CA THR A 168 -0.64 -3.88 -23.70
C THR A 168 0.35 -4.70 -24.54
N GLU A 169 1.12 -4.06 -25.41
CA GLU A 169 2.12 -4.71 -26.26
C GLU A 169 3.17 -5.46 -25.41
N LYS A 170 3.65 -4.85 -24.32
CA LYS A 170 4.61 -5.49 -23.40
C LYS A 170 4.04 -6.73 -22.71
N ILE A 171 2.76 -6.70 -22.32
CA ILE A 171 2.09 -7.85 -21.70
C ILE A 171 1.81 -8.96 -22.72
N GLN A 172 1.40 -8.61 -23.94
CA GLN A 172 1.19 -9.60 -25.01
C GLN A 172 2.49 -10.32 -25.38
N ASN A 173 3.62 -9.60 -25.36
CA ASN A 173 4.93 -10.20 -25.56
C ASN A 173 5.43 -11.00 -24.35
N ASN A 174 5.12 -10.54 -23.13
CA ASN A 174 5.44 -11.23 -21.90
C ASN A 174 4.45 -10.88 -20.76
N PHE A 175 3.53 -11.80 -20.47
CA PHE A 175 2.53 -11.63 -19.43
C PHE A 175 3.14 -11.56 -18.01
N SER A 176 4.38 -12.03 -17.82
CA SER A 176 5.13 -11.92 -16.57
C SER A 176 5.71 -10.52 -16.30
N ASN A 177 5.47 -9.55 -17.18
CA ASN A 177 6.02 -8.20 -17.04
C ASN A 177 5.27 -7.38 -15.98
N TYR A 178 5.64 -7.57 -14.71
CA TYR A 178 5.07 -6.84 -13.56
C TYR A 178 5.13 -5.32 -13.73
N SER A 179 6.21 -4.80 -14.31
CA SER A 179 6.37 -3.35 -14.50
C SER A 179 5.33 -2.78 -15.48
N SER A 180 4.96 -3.54 -16.51
CA SER A 180 3.88 -3.17 -17.42
C SER A 180 2.52 -3.17 -16.71
N TRP A 181 2.17 -4.25 -16.00
CA TRP A 181 0.94 -4.32 -15.20
C TRP A 181 0.83 -3.16 -14.19
N HIS A 182 1.92 -2.87 -13.50
CA HIS A 182 1.99 -1.75 -12.57
C HIS A 182 1.74 -0.41 -13.27
N TYR A 183 2.35 -0.19 -14.44
CA TYR A 183 2.16 1.07 -15.15
C TYR A 183 0.74 1.22 -15.69
N ARG A 184 0.11 0.13 -16.18
CA ARG A 184 -1.33 0.11 -16.49
C ARG A 184 -2.18 0.55 -15.31
N SER A 185 -1.88 0.04 -14.11
CA SER A 185 -2.58 0.38 -12.87
C SER A 185 -2.51 1.88 -12.52
N LYS A 186 -1.56 2.63 -13.09
CA LYS A 186 -1.42 4.09 -12.95
C LYS A 186 -2.05 4.88 -14.09
N LEU A 187 -2.10 4.30 -15.30
CA LEU A 187 -2.67 4.94 -16.49
C LEU A 187 -4.19 4.83 -16.55
N LEU A 188 -4.75 3.68 -16.16
CA LEU A 188 -6.19 3.43 -16.22
C LEU A 188 -7.03 4.45 -15.42
N PRO A 189 -6.65 4.85 -14.18
CA PRO A 189 -7.42 5.85 -13.44
C PRO A 189 -7.41 7.24 -14.09
N ILE A 190 -6.41 7.54 -14.92
CA ILE A 190 -6.31 8.81 -15.65
C ILE A 190 -7.23 8.79 -16.88
N LEU A 191 -7.28 7.65 -17.58
CA LEU A 191 -8.03 7.50 -18.83
C LEU A 191 -9.50 7.15 -18.63
N TYR A 192 -9.80 6.36 -17.60
CA TYR A 192 -11.12 5.79 -17.35
C TYR A 192 -11.51 5.93 -15.86
N PRO A 193 -11.51 7.14 -15.29
CA PRO A 193 -11.83 7.33 -13.88
C PRO A 193 -13.27 6.86 -13.57
N ASN A 194 -13.48 6.34 -12.36
CA ASN A 194 -14.83 6.13 -11.87
C ASN A 194 -15.43 7.49 -11.46
N GLN A 195 -16.50 7.91 -12.12
CA GLN A 195 -17.14 9.21 -11.86
C GLN A 195 -18.12 9.16 -10.68
N GLU A 196 -18.60 7.97 -10.31
CA GLU A 196 -19.66 7.79 -9.31
C GLU A 196 -19.09 7.45 -7.93
N ASP A 197 -17.93 6.79 -7.88
CA ASP A 197 -17.32 6.31 -6.65
C ASP A 197 -15.81 6.54 -6.67
N ALA A 198 -15.35 7.58 -5.98
CA ALA A 198 -13.94 7.92 -5.87
C ALA A 198 -13.08 6.84 -5.19
N SER A 199 -13.71 5.92 -4.43
CA SER A 199 -13.01 4.79 -3.83
C SER A 199 -12.66 3.69 -4.83
N ARG A 200 -13.27 3.73 -6.03
CA ARG A 200 -12.96 2.86 -7.15
C ARG A 200 -12.10 3.62 -8.18
N PRO A 201 -10.91 3.13 -8.54
CA PRO A 201 -9.99 3.90 -9.35
C PRO A 201 -10.40 3.99 -10.82
N ILE A 202 -11.24 3.07 -11.31
CA ILE A 202 -11.61 2.95 -12.74
C ILE A 202 -13.11 2.70 -12.93
N SER A 203 -13.64 3.07 -14.09
CA SER A 203 -15.05 2.83 -14.47
C SER A 203 -15.40 1.34 -14.47
N GLU A 204 -16.66 0.99 -14.23
CA GLU A 204 -17.09 -0.42 -14.21
C GLU A 204 -16.88 -1.11 -15.56
N GLU A 205 -17.14 -0.40 -16.65
CA GLU A 205 -16.93 -0.88 -18.02
C GLU A 205 -15.47 -1.27 -18.23
N LYS A 206 -14.53 -0.41 -17.80
CA LYS A 206 -13.11 -0.69 -17.97
C LYS A 206 -12.60 -1.76 -17.01
N LEU A 207 -13.14 -1.79 -15.79
CA LEU A 207 -12.85 -2.85 -14.82
C LEU A 207 -13.20 -4.22 -15.40
N LYS A 208 -14.37 -4.35 -16.04
CA LYS A 208 -14.80 -5.58 -16.69
C LYS A 208 -13.79 -6.05 -17.75
N GLU A 209 -13.39 -5.16 -18.66
CA GLU A 209 -12.40 -5.47 -19.70
C GLU A 209 -11.04 -5.92 -19.11
N GLU A 210 -10.56 -5.24 -18.07
CA GLU A 210 -9.28 -5.58 -17.44
C GLU A 210 -9.34 -6.90 -16.66
N LEU A 211 -10.50 -7.24 -16.07
CA LEU A 211 -10.74 -8.55 -15.46
C LEU A 211 -10.66 -9.66 -16.51
N GLU A 212 -11.29 -9.49 -17.67
CA GLU A 212 -11.20 -10.46 -18.78
C GLU A 212 -9.75 -10.61 -19.30
N LEU A 213 -9.03 -9.49 -19.44
CA LEU A 213 -7.63 -9.48 -19.86
C LEU A 213 -6.73 -10.25 -18.88
N VAL A 214 -6.83 -9.95 -17.58
CA VAL A 214 -5.94 -10.56 -16.58
C VAL A 214 -6.21 -12.06 -16.40
N LEU A 215 -7.47 -12.49 -16.58
CA LEU A 215 -7.83 -13.90 -16.54
C LEU A 215 -7.04 -14.69 -17.59
N THR A 216 -7.02 -14.19 -18.83
CA THR A 216 -6.29 -14.84 -19.93
C THR A 216 -4.80 -14.97 -19.61
N ALA A 217 -4.19 -13.92 -19.06
CA ALA A 217 -2.78 -13.92 -18.67
C ALA A 217 -2.49 -14.92 -17.53
N ALA A 218 -3.29 -14.91 -16.47
CA ALA A 218 -3.12 -15.77 -15.30
C ALA A 218 -3.28 -17.26 -15.62
N PHE A 219 -4.14 -17.61 -16.58
CA PHE A 219 -4.38 -19.00 -16.99
C PHE A 219 -3.38 -19.51 -18.03
N THR A 220 -2.68 -18.61 -18.74
CA THR A 220 -1.63 -18.99 -19.68
C THR A 220 -0.37 -19.47 -18.96
N ASP A 221 -0.05 -18.87 -17.81
CA ASP A 221 1.00 -19.33 -16.89
C ASP A 221 0.57 -19.12 -15.43
N PRO A 222 -0.09 -20.13 -14.83
CA PRO A 222 -0.53 -20.07 -13.43
C PRO A 222 0.61 -19.84 -12.43
N GLY A 223 1.85 -20.17 -12.80
CA GLY A 223 3.03 -19.96 -11.97
C GLY A 223 3.47 -18.50 -11.87
N ASP A 224 3.10 -17.65 -12.83
CA ASP A 224 3.49 -16.24 -12.85
C ASP A 224 2.67 -15.40 -11.87
N SER A 225 3.34 -14.74 -10.95
CA SER A 225 2.68 -13.93 -9.92
C SER A 225 2.08 -12.60 -10.42
N SER A 226 2.54 -12.07 -11.55
CA SER A 226 2.28 -10.69 -11.96
C SER A 226 0.82 -10.47 -12.31
N ALA A 227 0.24 -11.38 -13.10
CA ALA A 227 -1.17 -11.34 -13.45
C ALA A 227 -2.05 -11.48 -12.19
N TRP A 228 -1.71 -12.38 -11.25
CA TRP A 228 -2.46 -12.55 -10.00
C TRP A 228 -2.42 -11.30 -9.10
N PHE A 229 -1.28 -10.63 -9.00
CA PHE A 229 -1.19 -9.37 -8.26
C PHE A 229 -2.01 -8.25 -8.92
N TYR A 230 -2.03 -8.18 -10.25
CA TYR A 230 -2.86 -7.22 -10.98
C TYR A 230 -4.36 -7.52 -10.81
N GLN A 231 -4.75 -8.80 -10.88
CA GLN A 231 -6.11 -9.25 -10.61
C GLN A 231 -6.56 -8.82 -9.20
N ARG A 232 -5.70 -9.03 -8.20
CA ARG A 232 -5.98 -8.60 -6.83
C ARG A 232 -6.15 -7.09 -6.72
N TRP A 233 -5.41 -6.30 -7.49
CA TRP A 233 -5.60 -4.85 -7.54
C TRP A 233 -6.95 -4.45 -8.15
N LEU A 234 -7.41 -5.16 -9.20
CA LEU A 234 -8.72 -4.93 -9.82
C LEU A 234 -9.89 -5.22 -8.88
N LEU A 235 -9.76 -6.17 -7.96
CA LEU A 235 -10.77 -6.47 -6.92
C LEU A 235 -10.89 -5.38 -5.84
N GLY A 236 -10.12 -4.30 -5.96
CA GLY A 236 -10.16 -3.17 -5.06
C GLY A 236 -9.05 -3.23 -4.02
N TYR A 237 -8.38 -2.09 -3.85
CA TYR A 237 -7.55 -1.79 -2.71
C TYR A 237 -7.91 -0.38 -2.26
N SER A 238 -8.85 -0.27 -1.34
CA SER A 238 -9.09 1.01 -0.66
C SER A 238 -8.67 0.83 0.80
N GLN A 239 -7.73 1.66 1.24
CA GLN A 239 -7.69 1.94 2.66
C GLN A 239 -9.02 2.62 3.02
N PRO A 240 -9.69 2.21 4.10
CA PRO A 240 -10.96 2.81 4.48
C PRO A 240 -10.76 4.32 4.59
N GLU A 241 -11.59 5.12 3.93
CA GLU A 241 -11.57 6.57 4.08
C GLU A 241 -11.85 6.94 5.54
N LEU A 242 -11.38 8.12 5.95
CA LEU A 242 -11.69 8.61 7.28
C LEU A 242 -13.19 8.86 7.39
N ASP A 243 -13.80 8.34 8.44
CA ASP A 243 -15.21 8.48 8.73
C ASP A 243 -15.49 8.16 10.20
N LEU A 244 -16.68 8.51 10.66
CA LEU A 244 -17.21 8.16 11.97
C LEU A 244 -17.76 6.73 11.96
N ALA A 245 -17.16 5.86 12.77
CA ALA A 245 -17.49 4.43 12.80
C ALA A 245 -18.65 4.12 13.78
N ALA A 246 -18.56 4.57 15.02
CA ALA A 246 -19.58 4.34 16.03
C ALA A 246 -19.51 5.37 17.17
N PHE A 247 -20.64 5.58 17.83
CA PHE A 247 -20.78 6.41 19.02
C PHE A 247 -21.71 5.74 20.04
N ARG A 248 -21.36 5.82 21.32
CA ARG A 248 -22.24 5.45 22.42
C ARG A 248 -22.03 6.34 23.62
N MET A 249 -23.10 6.77 24.26
CA MET A 249 -23.08 7.53 25.50
C MET A 249 -24.12 6.97 26.48
N ASP A 250 -23.75 6.92 27.76
CA ASP A 250 -24.62 6.62 28.89
C ASP A 250 -24.48 7.76 29.91
N THR A 251 -25.44 8.68 29.91
CA THR A 251 -25.42 9.89 30.75
C THR A 251 -25.56 9.57 32.22
N ALA A 252 -26.18 8.45 32.59
CA ALA A 252 -26.28 8.01 33.99
C ALA A 252 -24.90 7.58 34.53
N LYS A 253 -24.01 7.09 33.66
CA LYS A 253 -22.62 6.74 33.99
C LYS A 253 -21.63 7.86 33.72
N GLY A 254 -22.06 8.96 33.10
CA GLY A 254 -21.18 10.02 32.63
C GLY A 254 -20.13 9.53 31.61
N LEU A 255 -20.44 8.51 30.81
CA LEU A 255 -19.48 7.88 29.91
C LEU A 255 -19.91 8.02 28.46
N ALA A 256 -18.99 8.41 27.59
CA ALA A 256 -19.17 8.41 26.14
C ALA A 256 -17.94 7.87 25.41
N VAL A 257 -18.17 7.26 24.25
CA VAL A 257 -17.14 6.84 23.33
C VAL A 257 -17.51 7.27 21.91
N VAL A 258 -16.53 7.79 21.17
CA VAL A 258 -16.60 8.05 19.74
C VAL A 258 -15.47 7.31 19.06
N THR A 259 -15.75 6.76 17.89
CA THR A 259 -14.78 5.96 17.15
C THR A 259 -14.76 6.29 15.67
N PHE A 260 -13.60 6.05 15.05
CA PHE A 260 -13.29 6.42 13.68
C PHE A 260 -12.78 5.22 12.89
N THR A 261 -13.02 5.22 11.58
CA THR A 261 -12.49 4.19 10.66
C THR A 261 -10.97 4.24 10.51
N ARG A 262 -10.35 5.38 10.83
CA ARG A 262 -8.90 5.61 10.86
C ARG A 262 -8.51 6.36 12.13
N PRO A 263 -7.27 6.22 12.62
CA PRO A 263 -6.79 7.01 13.75
C PRO A 263 -6.87 8.52 13.44
N VAL A 264 -7.46 9.31 14.35
CA VAL A 264 -7.52 10.78 14.29
C VAL A 264 -6.93 11.41 15.54
N ASN A 265 -6.56 12.68 15.44
CA ASN A 265 -6.09 13.48 16.57
C ASN A 265 -7.14 14.52 17.00
N LEU A 266 -8.01 14.16 17.95
CA LEU A 266 -9.02 15.09 18.49
C LEU A 266 -8.40 16.24 19.33
N LYS A 267 -7.11 16.16 19.67
CA LYS A 267 -6.41 17.23 20.36
C LYS A 267 -5.75 18.23 19.40
N HIS A 268 -5.85 18.01 18.09
CA HIS A 268 -5.36 18.95 17.09
C HIS A 268 -6.21 20.22 17.12
N LYS A 269 -5.55 21.40 17.05
CA LYS A 269 -6.22 22.71 17.17
C LYS A 269 -7.31 22.96 16.12
N ASP A 270 -7.15 22.35 14.94
CA ASP A 270 -8.05 22.52 13.80
C ASP A 270 -9.10 21.39 13.73
N ALA A 271 -8.93 20.31 14.50
CA ALA A 271 -9.91 19.23 14.57
C ALA A 271 -11.04 19.61 15.55
N LYS A 272 -12.29 19.35 15.16
CA LYS A 272 -13.47 19.68 15.97
C LYS A 272 -14.45 18.52 16.00
N LEU A 273 -14.90 18.16 17.19
CA LEU A 273 -15.97 17.19 17.38
C LEU A 273 -17.15 17.90 18.05
N GLU A 274 -18.28 17.95 17.35
CA GLU A 274 -19.45 18.70 17.73
C GLU A 274 -20.63 17.76 17.92
N ILE A 275 -21.23 17.85 19.12
CA ILE A 275 -22.42 17.10 19.50
C ILE A 275 -23.33 18.10 20.21
N GLU A 276 -24.57 18.23 19.74
CA GLU A 276 -25.53 19.17 20.34
C GLU A 276 -25.72 18.87 21.84
N GLY A 277 -25.53 19.88 22.68
CA GLY A 277 -25.66 19.76 24.14
C GLY A 277 -24.41 19.31 24.89
N LEU A 278 -23.31 18.98 24.19
CA LEU A 278 -22.02 18.67 24.79
C LEU A 278 -21.07 19.87 24.69
N ASP A 279 -20.20 20.07 25.68
CA ASP A 279 -19.15 21.09 25.62
C ASP A 279 -18.21 20.81 24.42
N PRO A 280 -18.05 21.75 23.48
CA PRO A 280 -17.10 21.60 22.36
C PRO A 280 -15.65 21.40 22.82
N ASN A 281 -15.29 21.82 24.03
CA ASN A 281 -13.96 21.67 24.63
C ASN A 281 -13.86 20.46 25.56
N ALA A 282 -14.80 19.52 25.49
CA ALA A 282 -14.79 18.29 26.29
C ALA A 282 -13.43 17.55 26.16
N ASN A 283 -12.91 17.09 27.29
CA ASN A 283 -11.59 16.46 27.35
C ASN A 283 -11.64 14.99 26.90
N TRP A 284 -11.67 14.78 25.59
CA TRP A 284 -11.59 13.46 24.99
C TRP A 284 -10.20 12.83 25.18
N GLN A 285 -10.17 11.59 25.67
CA GLN A 285 -8.95 10.82 25.91
C GLN A 285 -8.89 9.58 25.03
N SER A 286 -7.71 9.25 24.52
CA SER A 286 -7.50 8.03 23.74
C SER A 286 -7.62 6.78 24.63
N ALA A 287 -8.23 5.72 24.09
CA ALA A 287 -8.54 4.50 24.83
C ALA A 287 -7.33 3.62 25.19
N CYS A 288 -6.29 3.59 24.35
CA CYS A 288 -5.18 2.62 24.47
C CYS A 288 -3.78 3.25 24.61
N SER A 289 -3.66 4.58 24.53
CA SER A 289 -2.39 5.29 24.76
C SER A 289 -2.62 6.77 25.05
N ASP A 290 -1.62 7.45 25.60
CA ASP A 290 -1.53 8.93 25.67
C ASP A 290 -1.26 9.59 24.31
N GLY A 291 -1.19 8.78 23.24
CA GLY A 291 -0.89 9.18 21.88
C GLY A 291 -1.85 10.25 21.35
N SER A 292 -1.32 11.05 20.43
CA SER A 292 -2.08 12.07 19.72
C SER A 292 -3.10 11.48 18.76
N TYR A 293 -2.88 10.27 18.21
CA TYR A 293 -3.81 9.64 17.26
C TYR A 293 -4.43 8.36 17.82
N SER A 294 -5.75 8.23 17.72
CA SER A 294 -6.50 7.04 18.13
C SER A 294 -7.74 6.83 17.28
N VAL A 295 -8.16 5.57 17.11
CA VAL A 295 -9.46 5.20 16.53
C VAL A 295 -10.60 5.27 17.55
N THR A 296 -10.28 5.33 18.85
CA THR A 296 -11.26 5.33 19.94
C THR A 296 -10.93 6.41 20.93
N TRP A 297 -11.90 7.30 21.15
CA TRP A 297 -11.82 8.42 22.07
C TRP A 297 -12.94 8.32 23.09
N ILE A 298 -12.58 8.48 24.35
CA ILE A 298 -13.44 8.31 25.52
C ILE A 298 -13.62 9.66 26.19
N LEU A 299 -14.84 9.99 26.54
CA LEU A 299 -15.16 11.09 27.43
C LEU A 299 -15.75 10.52 28.72
N ARG A 300 -15.17 10.93 29.85
CA ARG A 300 -15.63 10.58 31.20
C ARG A 300 -16.23 11.81 31.86
N ASP A 301 -17.08 11.58 32.86
CA ASP A 301 -17.81 12.61 33.60
C ASP A 301 -18.66 13.54 32.70
N ALA A 302 -19.19 12.99 31.60
CA ALA A 302 -20.01 13.72 30.64
C ALA A 302 -21.39 14.05 31.22
N THR A 303 -21.71 15.33 31.35
CA THR A 303 -23.04 15.83 31.78
C THR A 303 -23.69 16.68 30.67
N PRO A 304 -24.11 16.08 29.55
CA PRO A 304 -24.62 16.84 28.41
C PRO A 304 -26.03 17.39 28.68
N ASN A 305 -26.31 18.56 28.13
CA ASN A 305 -27.66 19.12 28.05
C ASN A 305 -28.27 18.78 26.68
N LEU A 306 -28.69 17.52 26.52
CA LEU A 306 -29.11 16.98 25.23
C LEU A 306 -30.42 17.62 24.73
N PRO A 307 -30.56 17.85 23.42
CA PRO A 307 -31.78 18.41 22.83
C PRO A 307 -32.95 17.47 23.03
N ASN A 308 -34.19 17.96 23.07
CA ASN A 308 -35.40 17.12 23.19
C ASN A 308 -35.73 16.28 21.94
N GLN A 309 -34.88 16.32 20.92
CA GLN A 309 -35.06 15.59 19.66
C GLN A 309 -34.69 14.11 19.83
N GLN A 310 -35.33 13.25 19.03
CA GLN A 310 -35.07 11.80 19.01
C GLN A 310 -33.75 11.48 18.33
N THR A 311 -33.44 12.20 17.25
CA THR A 311 -32.18 12.11 16.51
C THR A 311 -31.58 13.50 16.30
N PHE A 312 -30.25 13.56 16.24
CA PHE A 312 -29.48 14.78 15.99
C PHE A 312 -28.05 14.42 15.52
N PRO A 313 -27.35 15.31 14.81
CA PRO A 313 -26.06 14.99 14.21
C PRO A 313 -24.91 15.03 15.23
N LEU A 314 -23.96 14.10 15.07
CA LEU A 314 -22.58 14.22 15.52
C LEU A 314 -21.73 14.59 14.32
N THR A 315 -20.97 15.68 14.44
CA THR A 315 -20.14 16.21 13.35
C THR A 315 -18.68 16.21 13.78
N PHE A 316 -17.82 15.64 12.94
CA PHE A 316 -16.38 15.71 13.09
C PHE A 316 -15.77 16.44 11.90
N THR A 317 -15.02 17.51 12.16
CA THR A 317 -14.20 18.19 11.16
C THR A 317 -12.74 17.90 11.43
N ASP A 318 -12.03 17.39 10.43
CA ASP A 318 -10.63 16.99 10.55
C ASP A 318 -9.64 18.15 10.37
N GLU A 319 -8.34 17.87 10.51
CA GLU A 319 -7.24 18.84 10.36
C GLU A 319 -7.08 19.40 8.94
N PHE A 320 -7.79 18.84 7.95
CA PHE A 320 -7.83 19.27 6.55
C PHE A 320 -9.16 19.94 6.19
N ASN A 321 -9.99 20.28 7.18
CA ASN A 321 -11.30 20.90 7.02
C ASN A 321 -12.29 20.03 6.23
N GLN A 322 -12.15 18.70 6.29
CA GLN A 322 -13.14 17.74 5.81
C GLN A 322 -14.11 17.40 6.94
N THR A 323 -15.40 17.37 6.62
CA THR A 323 -16.46 17.17 7.61
C THR A 323 -17.13 15.82 7.40
N HIS A 324 -17.25 15.07 8.49
CA HIS A 324 -17.91 13.77 8.58
C HIS A 324 -19.05 13.86 9.58
N THR A 325 -20.22 13.31 9.24
CA THR A 325 -21.40 13.38 10.11
C THR A 325 -21.98 12.00 10.33
N LEU A 326 -22.38 11.70 11.57
CA LEU A 326 -23.07 10.49 11.99
C LEU A 326 -24.36 10.86 12.74
N GLU A 327 -25.50 10.27 12.38
CA GLU A 327 -26.77 10.54 13.04
C GLU A 327 -26.87 9.77 14.37
N LEU A 328 -27.03 10.50 15.48
CA LEU A 328 -27.20 9.93 16.81
C LEU A 328 -28.67 9.63 17.09
N ASN A 329 -28.93 8.51 17.77
CA ASN A 329 -30.26 8.09 18.17
C ASN A 329 -30.35 7.97 19.69
N LYS A 330 -31.42 8.51 20.29
CA LYS A 330 -31.76 8.24 21.70
C LYS A 330 -32.38 6.85 21.85
N THR A 331 -31.64 5.89 22.38
CA THR A 331 -32.14 4.53 22.61
C THR A 331 -32.88 4.40 23.94
N SER A 332 -32.58 5.28 24.89
CA SER A 332 -33.28 5.38 26.18
C SER A 332 -33.18 6.82 26.73
N PRO A 333 -33.82 7.16 27.86
CA PRO A 333 -33.67 8.47 28.49
C PRO A 333 -32.24 8.85 28.85
N THR A 334 -31.35 7.86 29.00
CA THR A 334 -29.95 8.06 29.41
C THR A 334 -28.94 7.60 28.36
N GLU A 335 -29.36 6.94 27.28
CA GLU A 335 -28.45 6.38 26.29
C GLU A 335 -28.61 7.01 24.90
N LEU A 336 -27.46 7.33 24.29
CA LEU A 336 -27.33 7.68 22.89
C LEU A 336 -26.50 6.62 22.18
N PHE A 337 -26.86 6.34 20.94
CA PHE A 337 -26.19 5.33 20.15
C PHE A 337 -26.19 5.68 18.66
N ALA A 338 -25.08 5.39 17.99
CA ALA A 338 -24.99 5.35 16.54
C ALA A 338 -23.90 4.36 16.11
N ILE A 339 -24.12 3.69 14.99
CA ILE A 339 -23.13 2.81 14.37
C ILE A 339 -23.25 2.89 12.86
N ARG A 340 -22.14 3.04 12.17
CA ARG A 340 -22.07 2.99 10.71
C ARG A 340 -21.60 1.61 10.29
N LYS A 341 -22.40 0.92 9.48
CA LYS A 341 -21.99 -0.38 8.93
C LYS A 341 -20.65 -0.22 8.19
N PRO A 342 -19.61 -1.00 8.55
CA PRO A 342 -18.33 -0.94 7.87
C PRO A 342 -18.45 -1.36 6.40
N LYS A 343 -17.69 -0.70 5.53
CA LYS A 343 -17.47 -1.19 4.16
C LYS A 343 -16.49 -2.37 4.23
N PHE A 344 -16.99 -3.59 4.06
CA PHE A 344 -16.19 -4.82 4.12
C PHE A 344 -15.43 -5.14 2.83
N GLY A 345 -15.75 -4.45 1.74
CA GLY A 345 -15.13 -4.64 0.44
C GLY A 345 -15.74 -3.68 -0.58
N THR A 346 -15.32 -3.85 -1.83
CA THR A 346 -15.88 -3.11 -2.96
C THR A 346 -17.19 -3.75 -3.39
N GLU A 347 -18.22 -2.92 -3.60
CA GLU A 347 -19.47 -3.34 -4.23
C GLU A 347 -19.36 -3.15 -5.75
N PHE A 348 -19.79 -4.16 -6.49
CA PHE A 348 -19.67 -4.21 -7.95
C PHE A 348 -21.05 -4.31 -8.58
N GLY A 349 -21.24 -3.62 -9.71
CA GLY A 349 -22.44 -3.80 -10.54
C GLY A 349 -22.58 -5.23 -11.05
N ILE A 350 -23.82 -5.60 -11.41
CA ILE A 350 -24.21 -6.97 -11.80
C ILE A 350 -23.30 -7.52 -12.91
N ALA A 351 -22.99 -6.71 -13.93
CA ALA A 351 -22.16 -7.13 -15.05
C ALA A 351 -20.72 -7.50 -14.64
N VAL A 352 -20.14 -6.79 -13.67
CA VAL A 352 -18.82 -7.11 -13.13
C VAL A 352 -18.91 -8.36 -12.26
N VAL A 353 -19.94 -8.48 -11.42
CA VAL A 353 -20.17 -9.67 -10.58
C VAL A 353 -20.27 -10.95 -11.43
N ASP A 354 -20.93 -10.90 -12.59
CA ASP A 354 -21.02 -12.04 -13.50
C ASP A 354 -19.64 -12.45 -14.05
N VAL A 355 -18.78 -11.48 -14.37
CA VAL A 355 -17.37 -11.76 -14.73
C VAL A 355 -16.62 -12.38 -13.54
N LEU A 356 -16.79 -11.86 -12.33
CA LEU A 356 -16.13 -12.43 -11.13
C LEU A 356 -16.55 -13.89 -10.89
N LYS A 357 -17.84 -14.22 -11.09
CA LYS A 357 -18.34 -15.60 -10.99
C LYS A 357 -17.70 -16.50 -12.04
N ALA A 358 -17.63 -16.05 -13.29
CA ALA A 358 -16.97 -16.80 -14.37
C ALA A 358 -15.47 -17.03 -14.10
N GLN A 359 -14.78 -16.02 -13.53
CA GLN A 359 -13.39 -16.19 -13.08
C GLN A 359 -13.26 -17.20 -11.94
N LEU A 360 -14.18 -17.18 -10.97
CA LEU A 360 -14.17 -18.11 -9.85
C LEU A 360 -14.37 -19.54 -10.34
N GLU A 361 -15.30 -19.77 -11.26
CA GLU A 361 -15.51 -21.06 -11.91
C GLU A 361 -14.24 -21.52 -12.64
N SER A 362 -13.61 -20.63 -13.40
CA SER A 362 -12.33 -20.92 -14.07
C SER A 362 -11.25 -21.31 -13.04
N CYS A 363 -11.17 -20.61 -11.90
CA CYS A 363 -10.22 -20.93 -10.83
C CYS A 363 -10.50 -22.31 -10.24
N GLN A 364 -11.77 -22.66 -10.04
CA GLN A 364 -12.16 -23.97 -9.53
C GLN A 364 -11.76 -25.09 -10.50
N GLN A 365 -12.00 -24.92 -11.80
CA GLN A 365 -11.56 -25.86 -12.83
C GLN A 365 -10.03 -26.02 -12.82
N LEU A 366 -9.27 -24.92 -12.72
CA LEU A 366 -7.81 -24.98 -12.63
C LEU A 366 -7.34 -25.72 -11.37
N LEU A 367 -8.03 -25.56 -10.23
CA LEU A 367 -7.71 -26.28 -8.99
C LEU A 367 -8.00 -27.78 -9.07
N GLU A 368 -8.81 -28.25 -10.02
CA GLU A 368 -8.96 -29.69 -10.27
C GLU A 368 -7.68 -30.29 -10.87
N PHE A 369 -6.96 -29.52 -11.71
CA PHE A 369 -5.71 -29.94 -12.34
C PHE A 369 -4.46 -29.59 -11.50
N GLU A 370 -4.47 -28.42 -10.87
CA GLU A 370 -3.38 -27.87 -10.04
C GLU A 370 -3.89 -27.56 -8.61
N PRO A 371 -4.19 -28.58 -7.81
CA PRO A 371 -4.81 -28.40 -6.49
C PRO A 371 -3.98 -27.55 -5.53
N ASP A 372 -2.66 -27.53 -5.72
CA ASP A 372 -1.71 -26.82 -4.86
C ASP A 372 -1.21 -25.50 -5.50
N SER A 373 -1.92 -24.99 -6.52
CA SER A 373 -1.66 -23.64 -7.02
C SER A 373 -2.07 -22.59 -5.99
N LYS A 374 -1.09 -22.08 -5.25
CA LYS A 374 -1.32 -21.07 -4.20
C LYS A 374 -1.94 -19.77 -4.73
N TRP A 375 -1.63 -19.40 -5.97
CA TRP A 375 -2.18 -18.19 -6.56
C TRP A 375 -3.65 -18.37 -6.89
N THR A 376 -4.00 -19.49 -7.51
CA THR A 376 -5.38 -19.83 -7.84
C THR A 376 -6.22 -20.00 -6.57
N LEU A 377 -5.70 -20.65 -5.52
CA LEU A 377 -6.39 -20.76 -4.22
C LEU A 377 -6.66 -19.39 -3.59
N LEU A 378 -5.66 -18.50 -3.58
CA LEU A 378 -5.81 -17.17 -2.99
C LEU A 378 -6.78 -16.30 -3.80
N THR A 379 -6.69 -16.35 -5.13
CA THR A 379 -7.59 -15.62 -6.02
C THR A 379 -9.02 -16.17 -5.93
N ALA A 380 -9.22 -17.48 -5.81
CA ALA A 380 -10.55 -18.06 -5.55
C ALA A 380 -11.15 -17.52 -4.25
N ALA A 381 -10.37 -17.46 -3.16
CA ALA A 381 -10.82 -16.87 -1.89
C ALA A 381 -11.18 -15.38 -2.02
N LEU A 382 -10.38 -14.60 -2.76
CA LEU A 382 -10.64 -13.17 -3.00
C LEU A 382 -11.88 -12.95 -3.86
N LEU A 383 -12.07 -13.74 -4.92
CA LEU A 383 -13.25 -13.70 -5.79
C LEU A 383 -14.51 -14.08 -5.03
N SER A 384 -14.48 -15.17 -4.25
CA SER A 384 -15.59 -15.57 -3.38
C SER A 384 -15.97 -14.45 -2.40
N LYS A 385 -14.97 -13.75 -1.83
CA LYS A 385 -15.22 -12.60 -0.97
C LYS A 385 -15.86 -11.42 -1.72
N ALA A 386 -15.35 -11.10 -2.91
CA ALA A 386 -15.83 -10.00 -3.74
C ALA A 386 -17.25 -10.23 -4.27
N ILE A 387 -17.63 -11.48 -4.54
CA ILE A 387 -18.97 -11.86 -4.99
C ILE A 387 -19.96 -11.79 -3.83
N ASP A 388 -19.68 -12.51 -2.75
CA ASP A 388 -20.50 -12.50 -1.53
C ASP A 388 -19.68 -13.11 -0.37
N HIS A 389 -19.08 -12.25 0.44
CA HIS A 389 -18.25 -12.66 1.57
C HIS A 389 -19.01 -13.44 2.66
N ALA A 390 -20.32 -13.21 2.83
CA ALA A 390 -21.11 -13.85 3.86
C ALA A 390 -21.58 -15.23 3.38
N ALA A 391 -22.17 -15.30 2.18
CA ALA A 391 -22.65 -16.57 1.63
C ALA A 391 -21.50 -17.55 1.32
N ASN A 392 -20.33 -17.05 0.93
CA ASN A 392 -19.18 -17.88 0.59
C ASN A 392 -18.19 -18.10 1.74
N HIS A 393 -18.49 -17.69 2.97
CA HIS A 393 -17.54 -17.66 4.08
C HIS A 393 -16.86 -19.03 4.32
N ASP A 394 -17.63 -20.11 4.38
CA ASP A 394 -17.08 -21.45 4.64
C ASP A 394 -16.12 -21.89 3.53
N GLN A 395 -16.46 -21.60 2.27
CA GLN A 395 -15.62 -21.93 1.13
C GLN A 395 -14.31 -21.11 1.13
N ILE A 396 -14.40 -19.83 1.51
CA ILE A 396 -13.24 -18.94 1.68
C ILE A 396 -12.29 -19.52 2.74
N VAL A 397 -12.82 -19.93 3.90
CA VAL A 397 -12.02 -20.53 4.97
C VAL A 397 -11.34 -21.82 4.51
N GLN A 398 -12.04 -22.67 3.74
CA GLN A 398 -11.44 -23.89 3.18
C GLN A 398 -10.24 -23.59 2.27
N TYR A 399 -10.34 -22.60 1.38
CA TYR A 399 -9.21 -22.20 0.52
C TYR A 399 -8.03 -21.68 1.35
N LEU A 400 -8.30 -20.83 2.36
CA LEU A 400 -7.27 -20.25 3.22
C LEU A 400 -6.60 -21.30 4.13
N GLU A 401 -7.33 -22.28 4.63
CA GLU A 401 -6.76 -23.40 5.38
C GLU A 401 -5.88 -24.30 4.49
N LYS A 402 -6.30 -24.56 3.25
CA LYS A 402 -5.44 -25.27 2.29
C LYS A 402 -4.16 -24.49 2.00
N LEU A 403 -4.25 -23.18 1.83
CA LEU A 403 -3.10 -22.30 1.62
C LEU A 403 -2.07 -22.34 2.76
N LYS A 404 -2.50 -22.53 4.01
CA LYS A 404 -1.60 -22.70 5.15
C LYS A 404 -0.69 -23.93 5.01
N THR A 405 -1.13 -24.93 4.26
CA THR A 405 -0.34 -26.15 3.96
C THR A 405 0.51 -25.96 2.71
N VAL A 406 -0.04 -25.36 1.66
CA VAL A 406 0.61 -25.16 0.36
C VAL A 406 1.71 -24.08 0.39
N ASP A 407 1.53 -23.01 1.18
CA ASP A 407 2.50 -21.92 1.34
C ASP A 407 2.82 -21.67 2.84
N PRO A 408 3.55 -22.59 3.50
CA PRO A 408 3.75 -22.59 4.94
C PRO A 408 4.51 -21.36 5.47
N MET A 409 5.27 -20.67 4.60
CA MET A 409 5.93 -19.41 4.98
C MET A 409 4.93 -18.27 5.23
N ARG A 410 3.67 -18.40 4.78
CA ARG A 410 2.60 -17.40 4.88
C ARG A 410 1.45 -17.86 5.78
N THR A 411 1.61 -18.95 6.55
CA THR A 411 0.56 -19.46 7.45
C THR A 411 -0.04 -18.39 8.36
N GLY A 412 0.78 -17.51 8.93
CA GLY A 412 0.30 -16.38 9.75
C GLY A 412 -0.58 -15.40 8.97
N TYR A 413 -0.20 -15.07 7.74
CA TYR A 413 -0.98 -14.20 6.87
C TYR A 413 -2.36 -14.78 6.54
N TYR A 414 -2.46 -16.08 6.23
CA TYR A 414 -3.75 -16.71 5.97
C TYR A 414 -4.61 -16.82 7.23
N GLN A 415 -4.01 -17.09 8.39
CA GLN A 415 -4.71 -17.08 9.68
C GLN A 415 -5.30 -15.70 9.99
N ASP A 416 -4.55 -14.63 9.72
CA ASP A 416 -5.03 -13.26 9.88
C ASP A 416 -6.20 -12.94 8.93
N LEU A 417 -6.16 -13.44 7.68
CA LEU A 417 -7.28 -13.29 6.74
C LEU A 417 -8.53 -14.03 7.20
N ILE A 418 -8.41 -15.29 7.64
CA ILE A 418 -9.52 -16.08 8.18
C ILE A 418 -10.18 -15.31 9.33
N GLY A 419 -9.36 -14.85 10.29
CA GLY A 419 -9.85 -14.12 11.45
C GLY A 419 -10.50 -12.79 11.08
N LYS A 420 -9.86 -12.00 10.21
CA LYS A 420 -10.39 -10.72 9.77
C LYS A 420 -11.71 -10.88 9.02
N TRP A 421 -11.76 -11.73 7.98
CA TRP A 421 -12.96 -11.89 7.16
C TRP A 421 -14.10 -12.59 7.89
N GLY A 422 -13.80 -13.50 8.82
CA GLY A 422 -14.81 -14.01 9.73
C GLY A 422 -15.35 -12.91 10.66
N THR A 423 -14.51 -11.99 11.11
CA THR A 423 -14.94 -10.86 11.94
C THR A 423 -15.87 -9.94 11.16
N GLU A 424 -15.59 -9.71 9.87
CA GLU A 424 -16.49 -8.94 8.99
C GLU A 424 -17.90 -9.55 8.92
N VAL A 425 -18.00 -10.87 8.72
CA VAL A 425 -19.29 -11.58 8.68
C VAL A 425 -20.05 -11.43 10.00
N ARG A 426 -19.40 -11.74 11.13
CA ARG A 426 -20.05 -11.70 12.45
C ARG A 426 -20.38 -10.28 12.91
N LEU A 427 -19.55 -9.31 12.53
CA LEU A 427 -19.82 -7.89 12.79
C LEU A 427 -21.03 -7.40 11.98
N GLY A 428 -21.16 -7.80 10.72
CA GLY A 428 -22.35 -7.53 9.91
C GLY A 428 -23.62 -8.08 10.57
N GLN A 429 -23.60 -9.35 10.96
CA GLN A 429 -24.72 -10.02 11.66
C GLN A 429 -25.07 -9.35 12.99
N TRP A 430 -24.06 -8.87 13.73
CA TRP A 430 -24.26 -8.18 15.00
C TRP A 430 -24.93 -6.82 14.82
N ILE A 431 -24.48 -6.03 13.85
CA ILE A 431 -25.05 -4.70 13.54
C ILE A 431 -26.52 -4.83 13.08
N GLU A 432 -26.80 -5.82 12.24
CA GLU A 432 -28.13 -6.07 11.67
C GLU A 432 -29.03 -6.94 12.57
N GLY A 433 -28.50 -7.40 13.70
CA GLY A 433 -29.19 -8.29 14.62
C GLY A 433 -30.33 -7.63 15.40
N LYS A 434 -31.17 -8.45 16.05
CA LYS A 434 -32.28 -7.97 16.87
C LYS A 434 -31.79 -7.02 17.98
N GLY A 435 -32.32 -5.79 17.99
CA GLY A 435 -31.92 -4.75 18.94
C GLY A 435 -30.96 -3.70 18.38
N CYS A 436 -30.46 -3.88 17.14
CA CYS A 436 -29.66 -2.94 16.35
C CYS A 436 -28.71 -2.01 17.16
N PRO A 437 -27.56 -2.53 17.61
CA PRO A 437 -27.02 -3.87 17.35
C PRO A 437 -27.57 -4.92 18.34
N ALA A 438 -27.34 -6.20 18.03
CA ALA A 438 -27.62 -7.28 18.97
C ALA A 438 -26.86 -7.09 20.30
N LYS A 439 -27.40 -7.66 21.39
CA LYS A 439 -26.81 -7.48 22.73
C LYS A 439 -25.36 -7.99 22.83
N ARG A 440 -25.09 -9.16 22.25
CA ARG A 440 -23.79 -9.85 22.26
C ARG A 440 -23.17 -9.83 20.88
N LEU A 441 -21.92 -9.38 20.79
CA LEU A 441 -21.05 -9.57 19.63
C LEU A 441 -20.28 -10.88 19.82
N ASP A 442 -20.64 -11.90 19.05
CA ASP A 442 -20.00 -13.22 19.12
C ASP A 442 -18.86 -13.31 18.11
N LEU A 443 -17.62 -13.46 18.59
CA LEU A 443 -16.40 -13.68 17.81
C LEU A 443 -15.66 -14.97 18.29
N SER A 444 -16.40 -15.90 18.92
CA SER A 444 -15.86 -17.14 19.47
C SER A 444 -15.50 -18.20 18.42
N GLY A 445 -14.49 -19.04 18.68
CA GLY A 445 -14.20 -20.24 17.89
C GLY A 445 -13.66 -19.98 16.48
N MET A 446 -13.17 -18.78 16.19
CA MET A 446 -12.68 -18.38 14.85
C MET A 446 -11.17 -18.57 14.68
N GLY A 447 -10.46 -18.96 15.75
CA GLY A 447 -9.01 -19.05 15.77
C GLY A 447 -8.31 -17.69 15.69
N LEU A 448 -8.93 -16.62 16.21
CA LEU A 448 -8.35 -15.27 16.21
C LEU A 448 -7.03 -15.24 16.97
N VAL A 449 -5.98 -14.75 16.32
CA VAL A 449 -4.69 -14.42 16.95
C VAL A 449 -4.58 -12.94 17.33
N HIS A 450 -5.39 -12.11 16.67
CA HIS A 450 -5.53 -10.66 16.86
C HIS A 450 -7.00 -10.27 16.67
N VAL A 451 -7.43 -9.21 17.36
CA VAL A 451 -8.79 -8.65 17.22
C VAL A 451 -8.76 -7.58 16.14
N ALA A 452 -9.61 -7.70 15.13
CA ALA A 452 -9.80 -6.69 14.09
C ALA A 452 -11.05 -5.83 14.39
N TYR A 453 -11.17 -4.68 13.74
CA TYR A 453 -12.36 -3.81 13.82
C TYR A 453 -12.61 -3.27 15.23
N GLU A 454 -11.54 -2.96 15.98
CA GLU A 454 -11.60 -2.58 17.40
C GLU A 454 -12.49 -1.35 17.66
N GLN A 455 -12.61 -0.45 16.68
CA GLN A 455 -13.50 0.70 16.73
C GLN A 455 -14.98 0.32 16.95
N TYR A 456 -15.42 -0.85 16.47
CA TYR A 456 -16.80 -1.30 16.65
C TYR A 456 -17.03 -2.03 17.96
N LEU A 457 -15.99 -2.65 18.52
CA LEU A 457 -16.07 -3.33 19.81
C LEU A 457 -16.25 -2.34 20.98
N ALA A 458 -15.92 -1.07 20.77
CA ALA A 458 -16.01 -0.05 21.81
C ALA A 458 -17.42 0.24 22.32
N VAL A 459 -18.42 0.03 21.48
CA VAL A 459 -19.83 0.28 21.82
C VAL A 459 -20.58 -0.98 22.25
N ALA A 460 -19.96 -2.16 22.14
CA ALA A 460 -20.59 -3.44 22.46
C ALA A 460 -20.71 -3.64 23.98
N SER A 461 -21.89 -4.07 24.44
CA SER A 461 -22.14 -4.38 25.86
C SER A 461 -21.56 -5.73 26.28
N GLU A 462 -21.55 -6.69 25.35
CA GLU A 462 -21.13 -8.06 25.60
C GLU A 462 -20.34 -8.57 24.41
N ILE A 463 -19.13 -9.09 24.67
CA ILE A 463 -18.19 -9.53 23.66
C ILE A 463 -17.77 -10.96 23.99
N ASP A 464 -18.01 -11.88 23.05
CA ASP A 464 -17.56 -13.26 23.17
C ASP A 464 -16.34 -13.49 22.27
N LEU A 465 -15.18 -13.73 22.88
CA LEU A 465 -13.92 -14.05 22.22
C LEU A 465 -13.44 -15.47 22.62
N GLY A 466 -14.32 -16.33 23.15
CA GLY A 466 -13.96 -17.67 23.60
C GLY A 466 -13.45 -18.59 22.48
N GLY A 467 -12.61 -19.58 22.80
CA GLY A 467 -12.13 -20.58 21.85
C GLY A 467 -11.25 -20.03 20.71
N ASN A 468 -10.54 -18.94 20.95
CA ASN A 468 -9.61 -18.33 20.00
C ASN A 468 -8.15 -18.60 20.41
N LYS A 469 -7.18 -17.95 19.76
CA LYS A 469 -5.73 -18.06 20.03
C LYS A 469 -5.15 -16.69 20.44
N LEU A 470 -5.94 -15.89 21.14
CA LEU A 470 -5.48 -14.62 21.67
C LEU A 470 -4.47 -14.90 22.79
N ALA A 471 -3.42 -14.10 22.85
CA ALA A 471 -2.38 -14.19 23.88
C ALA A 471 -2.20 -12.85 24.57
N GLU A 472 -1.31 -12.74 25.56
CA GLU A 472 -1.09 -11.50 26.32
C GLU A 472 -0.76 -10.27 25.45
N LYS A 473 -0.15 -10.48 24.28
CA LYS A 473 0.10 -9.43 23.29
C LYS A 473 -1.18 -8.73 22.79
N SER A 474 -2.33 -9.39 22.89
CA SER A 474 -3.64 -8.88 22.46
C SER A 474 -4.27 -7.93 23.49
N LEU A 475 -3.81 -7.95 24.75
CA LEU A 475 -4.38 -7.14 25.84
C LEU A 475 -4.33 -5.63 25.55
N ALA A 476 -3.33 -5.18 24.80
CA ALA A 476 -3.20 -3.77 24.40
C ALA A 476 -4.43 -3.27 23.62
N LYS A 477 -5.17 -4.17 22.96
CA LYS A 477 -6.38 -3.84 22.21
C LYS A 477 -7.65 -3.83 23.07
N PHE A 478 -7.60 -4.42 24.27
CA PHE A 478 -8.78 -4.52 25.12
C PHE A 478 -9.18 -3.17 25.74
N GLY A 479 -8.28 -2.17 25.72
CA GLY A 479 -8.63 -0.79 26.07
C GLY A 479 -9.71 -0.21 25.17
N HIS A 480 -9.87 -0.75 23.95
CA HIS A 480 -10.97 -0.37 23.07
C HIS A 480 -12.33 -0.88 23.56
N PHE A 481 -12.44 -1.82 24.51
CA PHE A 481 -13.70 -2.44 24.93
C PHE A 481 -14.44 -1.59 25.98
N VAL A 482 -14.71 -0.33 25.64
CA VAL A 482 -15.13 0.72 26.59
C VAL A 482 -16.46 0.40 27.28
N PHE A 483 -17.48 0.01 26.52
CA PHE A 483 -18.81 -0.33 27.05
C PHE A 483 -19.01 -1.82 27.37
N CYS A 484 -17.96 -2.64 27.23
CA CYS A 484 -18.04 -4.07 27.48
C CYS A 484 -18.22 -4.36 28.98
N GLN A 485 -19.38 -4.92 29.33
CA GLN A 485 -19.73 -5.34 30.67
C GLN A 485 -19.46 -6.83 30.88
N ASN A 486 -19.65 -7.63 29.82
CA ASN A 486 -19.46 -9.08 29.85
C ASN A 486 -18.46 -9.48 28.77
N LEU A 487 -17.33 -10.04 29.18
CA LEU A 487 -16.24 -10.46 28.29
C LEU A 487 -15.96 -11.96 28.47
N ILE A 488 -16.08 -12.73 27.40
CA ILE A 488 -15.77 -14.17 27.39
C ILE A 488 -14.43 -14.36 26.67
N LEU A 489 -13.45 -14.93 27.37
CA LEU A 489 -12.09 -15.21 26.88
C LEU A 489 -11.68 -16.67 27.07
N LYS A 490 -12.56 -17.51 27.61
CA LYS A 490 -12.32 -18.92 27.87
C LYS A 490 -11.74 -19.65 26.65
N GLY A 491 -10.68 -20.44 26.85
CA GLY A 491 -10.06 -21.22 25.78
C GLY A 491 -9.11 -20.45 24.87
N ASN A 492 -8.66 -19.26 25.29
CA ASN A 492 -7.54 -18.53 24.68
C ASN A 492 -6.19 -18.86 25.34
N GLU A 493 -5.10 -18.39 24.74
CA GLU A 493 -3.73 -18.49 25.27
C GLU A 493 -3.40 -17.33 26.23
N ILE A 494 -4.36 -16.96 27.09
CA ILE A 494 -4.21 -15.91 28.10
C ILE A 494 -4.19 -16.58 29.48
N ALA A 495 -3.12 -16.33 30.24
CA ALA A 495 -2.93 -16.94 31.55
C ALA A 495 -3.91 -16.36 32.59
N SER A 496 -4.38 -17.20 33.53
CA SER A 496 -5.37 -16.81 34.55
C SER A 496 -4.92 -15.63 35.42
N GLU A 497 -3.62 -15.53 35.70
CA GLU A 497 -2.98 -14.45 36.45
C GLU A 497 -3.13 -13.07 35.78
N THR A 498 -3.54 -13.03 34.51
CA THR A 498 -3.77 -11.80 33.75
C THR A 498 -5.14 -11.16 34.05
N GLU A 499 -6.06 -11.86 34.73
CA GLU A 499 -7.40 -11.35 35.05
C GLU A 499 -7.41 -9.95 35.70
N PRO A 500 -6.61 -9.64 36.73
CA PRO A 500 -6.59 -8.30 37.33
C PRO A 500 -6.21 -7.21 36.33
N LYS A 501 -5.27 -7.52 35.43
CA LYS A 501 -4.83 -6.60 34.37
C LYS A 501 -5.93 -6.37 33.33
N ILE A 502 -6.70 -7.41 32.97
CA ILE A 502 -7.85 -7.27 32.07
C ILE A 502 -8.91 -6.36 32.70
N LYS A 503 -9.26 -6.58 33.97
CA LYS A 503 -10.22 -5.74 34.70
C LYS A 503 -9.75 -4.28 34.84
N GLN A 504 -8.44 -4.06 34.97
CA GLN A 504 -7.86 -2.71 34.98
C GLN A 504 -7.97 -2.02 33.61
N ILE A 505 -7.71 -2.75 32.51
CA ILE A 505 -7.77 -2.22 31.15
C ILE A 505 -9.22 -1.96 30.73
N CYS A 506 -10.12 -2.91 30.97
CA CYS A 506 -11.54 -2.83 30.66
C CYS A 506 -12.32 -2.33 31.88
N SER A 507 -12.20 -1.05 32.22
CA SER A 507 -12.80 -0.49 33.44
C SER A 507 -14.33 -0.64 33.55
N GLY A 508 -15.03 -0.91 32.44
CA GLY A 508 -16.49 -1.12 32.40
C GLY A 508 -16.93 -2.55 32.71
N LEU A 509 -15.99 -3.48 32.93
CA LEU A 509 -16.26 -4.90 33.00
C LEU A 509 -16.91 -5.33 34.32
N GLN A 510 -18.03 -6.03 34.23
CA GLN A 510 -18.78 -6.60 35.35
C GLN A 510 -18.56 -8.11 35.47
N GLN A 511 -18.48 -8.81 34.35
CA GLN A 511 -18.28 -10.26 34.27
C GLN A 511 -17.13 -10.57 33.30
N LEU A 512 -16.23 -11.45 33.74
CA LEU A 512 -15.11 -11.96 32.94
C LEU A 512 -15.09 -13.48 33.02
N GLU A 513 -15.19 -14.15 31.87
CA GLU A 513 -15.03 -15.61 31.76
C GLU A 513 -13.67 -15.91 31.13
N LEU A 514 -12.61 -16.04 31.94
CA LEU A 514 -11.25 -16.29 31.45
C LEU A 514 -10.87 -17.79 31.41
N VAL A 515 -11.44 -18.61 32.30
CA VAL A 515 -11.11 -20.05 32.49
C VAL A 515 -12.30 -20.97 32.25
#